data_AF-E2CII2-F1
#
_entry.id   AF-E2CII2-F1
#
_cell.length_a   1.000
_cell.length_b   1.000
_cell.length_c   1.000
_cell.angle_alpha   90.00
_cell.angle_beta   90.00
_cell.angle_gamma   90.00
#
_symmetry.space_group_name_H-M   'P 1'
#
loop_
_entity.id
_entity.type
_entity.pdbx_description
1 polymer ?
#
loop_
_entity_poly.entity_id
_entity_poly.type
_entity_poly.pdbx_seq_one_letter_code
_entity_poly.pdbx_strand_id
1 'polypeptide(L)'
;MKRFRSSLFLAICTILLAHGSGIAGEQRERPTFSDWSVDCLNTGLCLGSTYVREQAAWLDLRLVRDWPAQAEPMIRLTTNLVLKPDGNIRLSVDGTLIEELPVEQLREVQSSITTPDGFVPIGGEGFWYPTRPATRTLINAMKKGSTLSVHLPGDPDAFEVKVSLIGLTSSLIWLDEQQDRSTSQSALALTGDDHAKDAPNAISVSSPSQLPPTVVESWNNGRFCSDIDPALFAGLGAVAASLDGKSTLYLLPCGAPTAYNAAYIALLANSDGKVRQLGFARMSDVGPVAIDLVYNARWSPKTMQLESFFKASGLGECGLWNRWQWTGTAFALVAEATRSTCNGEPAPLATWDATWPPLQHSE
;
A
#
# COMPACT_ATOMS: atom_id res chain seq x y z
N MET A 1 -52.57 -62.84 -8.89
CA MET A 1 -52.22 -61.46 -9.31
C MET A 1 -52.48 -60.50 -8.17
N LYS A 2 -51.42 -59.97 -7.53
CA LYS A 2 -51.34 -58.67 -6.83
C LYS A 2 -49.92 -58.57 -6.24
N ARG A 3 -49.04 -57.85 -6.93
CA ARG A 3 -47.68 -57.52 -6.49
C ARG A 3 -47.77 -56.35 -5.50
N PHE A 4 -47.34 -56.53 -4.27
CA PHE A 4 -47.05 -55.43 -3.34
C PHE A 4 -45.63 -54.92 -3.62
N ARG A 5 -45.51 -53.65 -4.00
CA ARG A 5 -44.25 -52.92 -4.11
C ARG A 5 -43.93 -52.29 -2.75
N SER A 6 -42.81 -52.66 -2.14
CA SER A 6 -42.23 -51.94 -1.00
C SER A 6 -41.48 -50.71 -1.52
N SER A 7 -41.92 -49.53 -1.10
CA SER A 7 -41.21 -48.27 -1.32
C SER A 7 -40.19 -48.06 -0.22
N LEU A 8 -38.90 -48.08 -0.59
CA LEU A 8 -37.77 -47.76 0.28
C LEU A 8 -37.63 -46.23 0.32
N PHE A 9 -37.90 -45.60 1.47
CA PHE A 9 -37.61 -44.18 1.70
C PHE A 9 -36.12 -44.01 2.00
N LEU A 10 -35.39 -43.38 1.08
CA LEU A 10 -33.99 -43.01 1.25
C LEU A 10 -33.94 -41.64 1.96
N ALA A 11 -33.56 -41.62 3.23
CA ALA A 11 -33.30 -40.39 3.98
C ALA A 11 -31.96 -39.79 3.52
N ILE A 12 -32.03 -38.67 2.81
CA ILE A 12 -30.86 -37.88 2.42
C ILE A 12 -30.40 -37.09 3.64
N CYS A 13 -29.26 -37.48 4.21
CA CYS A 13 -28.62 -36.77 5.31
C CYS A 13 -27.76 -35.63 4.71
N THR A 14 -28.25 -34.41 4.80
CA THR A 14 -27.55 -33.20 4.35
C THR A 14 -26.43 -32.88 5.35
N ILE A 15 -25.18 -33.20 5.00
CA ILE A 15 -24.01 -32.81 5.78
C ILE A 15 -23.76 -31.32 5.53
N LEU A 16 -24.13 -30.49 6.51
CA LEU A 16 -23.74 -29.08 6.59
C LEU A 16 -22.24 -29.02 6.93
N LEU A 17 -21.41 -28.76 5.91
CA LEU A 17 -20.03 -28.36 6.08
C LEU A 17 -19.99 -26.96 6.70
N ALA A 18 -19.86 -26.91 8.03
CA ALA A 18 -19.47 -25.70 8.73
C ALA A 18 -18.09 -25.28 8.22
N HIS A 19 -18.05 -24.20 7.45
CA HIS A 19 -16.80 -23.53 7.12
C HIS A 19 -16.30 -22.89 8.41
N GLY A 20 -15.35 -23.54 9.06
CA GLY A 20 -14.58 -22.91 10.12
C GLY A 20 -13.89 -21.70 9.51
N SER A 21 -14.33 -20.50 9.91
CA SER A 21 -13.54 -19.29 9.76
C SER A 21 -12.28 -19.51 10.59
N GLY A 22 -11.24 -20.06 9.98
CA GLY A 22 -9.91 -20.00 10.55
C GLY A 22 -9.63 -18.53 10.82
N ILE A 23 -9.26 -18.20 12.05
CA ILE A 23 -8.74 -16.88 12.38
C ILE A 23 -7.49 -16.74 11.51
N ALA A 24 -7.62 -16.05 10.38
CA ALA A 24 -6.46 -15.53 9.67
C ALA A 24 -5.69 -14.73 10.72
N GLY A 25 -4.48 -15.18 11.03
CA GLY A 25 -3.62 -14.49 11.99
C GLY A 25 -3.60 -13.01 11.64
N GLU A 26 -3.71 -12.16 12.65
CA GLU A 26 -3.86 -10.73 12.40
C GLU A 26 -2.66 -10.21 11.62
N GLN A 27 -2.87 -9.84 10.35
CA GLN A 27 -1.78 -9.44 9.49
C GLN A 27 -1.35 -8.02 9.87
N ARG A 28 -0.23 -7.89 10.57
CA ARG A 28 0.38 -6.59 10.97
C ARG A 28 1.46 -6.12 10.00
N GLU A 29 1.90 -7.02 9.12
CA GLU A 29 2.96 -6.76 8.16
C GLU A 29 2.44 -6.57 6.75
N ARG A 30 3.19 -5.79 5.98
CA ARG A 30 2.94 -5.68 4.55
C ARG A 30 3.10 -7.05 3.91
N PRO A 31 2.13 -7.50 3.09
CA PRO A 31 2.25 -8.80 2.47
C PRO A 31 3.46 -8.85 1.55
N THR A 32 4.15 -9.98 1.60
CA THR A 32 5.20 -10.36 0.64
C THR A 32 4.82 -11.68 0.00
N PHE A 33 5.10 -11.79 -1.29
CA PHE A 33 4.91 -12.99 -2.09
C PHE A 33 6.27 -13.34 -2.69
N SER A 34 7.01 -14.21 -2.01
CA SER A 34 8.39 -14.56 -2.38
C SER A 34 9.26 -13.30 -2.51
N ASP A 35 9.71 -12.95 -3.72
CA ASP A 35 10.64 -11.83 -3.98
C ASP A 35 9.93 -10.50 -4.23
N TRP A 36 8.60 -10.47 -4.10
CA TRP A 36 7.77 -9.29 -4.31
C TRP A 36 7.11 -8.85 -3.02
N SER A 37 7.18 -7.55 -2.75
CA SER A 37 6.41 -6.88 -1.71
C SER A 37 5.27 -6.10 -2.33
N VAL A 38 4.14 -6.00 -1.64
CA VAL A 38 3.00 -5.19 -2.07
C VAL A 38 2.58 -4.20 -1.00
N ASP A 39 2.03 -3.07 -1.43
CA ASP A 39 1.55 -2.03 -0.54
C ASP A 39 0.43 -1.20 -1.18
N CYS A 40 -0.42 -0.57 -0.37
CA CYS A 40 -1.30 0.50 -0.83
C CYS A 40 -1.14 1.72 0.07
N LEU A 41 -1.03 2.89 -0.55
CA LEU A 41 -0.89 4.18 0.10
C LEU A 41 -2.25 4.73 0.54
N ASN A 42 -2.23 5.81 1.32
CA ASN A 42 -3.43 6.43 1.88
C ASN A 42 -4.47 6.84 0.83
N THR A 43 -4.05 7.08 -0.41
CA THR A 43 -4.94 7.45 -1.54
C THR A 43 -5.70 6.26 -2.14
N GLY A 44 -5.30 5.01 -1.85
CA GLY A 44 -5.76 3.82 -2.58
C GLY A 44 -4.88 3.46 -3.79
N LEU A 45 -3.80 4.22 -4.03
CA LEU A 45 -2.74 3.84 -4.95
C LEU A 45 -2.01 2.61 -4.43
N CYS A 46 -1.88 1.58 -5.24
CA CYS A 46 -1.21 0.34 -4.87
C CYS A 46 0.08 0.12 -5.66
N LEU A 47 1.02 -0.57 -5.01
CA LEU A 47 2.39 -0.82 -5.44
C LEU A 47 2.68 -2.31 -5.35
N GLY A 48 3.31 -2.86 -6.38
CA GLY A 48 4.04 -4.13 -6.31
C GLY A 48 5.50 -3.85 -6.61
N SER A 49 6.40 -4.25 -5.73
CA SER A 49 7.81 -3.88 -5.84
C SER A 49 8.77 -5.01 -5.51
N THR A 50 9.92 -4.96 -6.15
CA THR A 50 11.07 -5.81 -5.88
C THR A 50 12.33 -4.96 -5.94
N TYR A 51 13.23 -5.19 -4.99
CA TYR A 51 14.52 -4.51 -4.90
C TYR A 51 15.61 -5.57 -5.03
N VAL A 52 16.42 -5.46 -6.09
CA VAL A 52 17.49 -6.39 -6.38
C VAL A 52 18.81 -5.67 -6.27
N ARG A 53 19.75 -6.25 -5.53
CA ARG A 53 21.11 -5.75 -5.41
C ARG A 53 22.09 -6.79 -5.91
N GLU A 54 22.84 -6.45 -6.94
CA GLU A 54 23.92 -7.27 -7.49
C GLU A 54 25.24 -6.49 -7.36
N GLN A 55 26.11 -6.98 -6.48
CA GLN A 55 27.39 -6.32 -6.16
C GLN A 55 27.19 -4.84 -5.74
N ALA A 56 27.71 -3.91 -6.55
CA ALA A 56 27.62 -2.48 -6.32
C ALA A 56 26.36 -1.85 -6.96
N ALA A 57 25.68 -2.54 -7.86
CA ALA A 57 24.48 -2.07 -8.53
C ALA A 57 23.22 -2.52 -7.80
N TRP A 58 22.20 -1.69 -7.77
CA TRP A 58 20.86 -2.10 -7.40
C TRP A 58 19.81 -1.58 -8.37
N LEU A 59 18.70 -2.29 -8.43
CA LEU A 59 17.50 -1.95 -9.18
C LEU A 59 16.28 -2.10 -8.28
N ASP A 60 15.52 -1.02 -8.14
CA ASP A 60 14.15 -1.02 -7.64
C ASP A 60 13.21 -1.03 -8.86
N LEU A 61 12.38 -2.07 -8.95
CA LEU A 61 11.32 -2.16 -9.93
C LEU A 61 9.99 -2.06 -9.20
N ARG A 62 9.20 -1.04 -9.56
CA ARG A 62 7.87 -0.80 -9.00
C ARG A 62 6.82 -0.82 -10.10
N LEU A 63 5.86 -1.71 -9.95
CA LEU A 63 4.55 -1.57 -10.58
C LEU A 63 3.71 -0.63 -9.73
N VAL A 64 3.20 0.43 -10.34
CA VAL A 64 2.40 1.48 -9.71
C VAL A 64 1.03 1.47 -10.35
N ARG A 65 -0.02 1.42 -9.53
CA ARG A 65 -1.40 1.39 -10.02
C ARG A 65 -2.31 2.29 -9.21
N ASP A 66 -2.84 3.31 -9.88
CA ASP A 66 -3.73 4.29 -9.27
C ASP A 66 -5.20 3.80 -9.17
N TRP A 67 -5.99 4.47 -8.33
CA TRP A 67 -7.37 4.09 -7.98
C TRP A 67 -8.45 4.38 -9.05
N PRO A 68 -8.36 5.39 -9.94
CA PRO A 68 -9.43 5.66 -10.90
C PRO A 68 -9.67 4.49 -11.85
N ALA A 69 -10.91 4.20 -12.24
CA ALA A 69 -11.32 3.01 -13.00
C ALA A 69 -10.43 2.71 -14.22
N GLN A 70 -10.09 3.77 -14.95
CA GLN A 70 -9.32 3.74 -16.20
C GLN A 70 -7.82 4.03 -16.00
N ALA A 71 -7.35 4.09 -14.77
CA ALA A 71 -5.93 4.24 -14.50
C ALA A 71 -5.17 3.06 -15.13
N GLU A 72 -4.18 3.34 -15.95
CA GLU A 72 -3.32 2.33 -16.54
C GLU A 72 -2.20 1.95 -15.56
N PRO A 73 -1.67 0.71 -15.59
CA PRO A 73 -0.54 0.37 -14.74
C PRO A 73 0.69 1.12 -15.27
N MET A 74 1.56 1.51 -14.37
CA MET A 74 2.83 2.14 -14.69
C MET A 74 3.96 1.30 -14.10
N ILE A 75 5.12 1.30 -14.76
CA ILE A 75 6.33 0.70 -14.22
C ILE A 75 7.35 1.80 -14.02
N ARG A 76 7.97 1.84 -12.85
CA ARG A 76 9.14 2.67 -12.57
C ARG A 76 10.34 1.77 -12.30
N LEU A 77 11.44 2.08 -12.94
CA LEU A 77 12.76 1.51 -12.66
C LEU A 77 13.59 2.59 -11.99
N THR A 78 14.31 2.25 -10.93
CA THR A 78 15.24 3.16 -10.24
C THR A 78 16.52 2.39 -9.91
N THR A 79 17.68 3.01 -10.10
CA THR A 79 18.99 2.43 -9.86
C THR A 79 19.94 3.47 -9.25
N ASN A 80 21.03 3.02 -8.63
CA ASN A 80 22.15 3.89 -8.26
C ASN A 80 23.18 4.10 -9.36
N LEU A 81 23.08 3.38 -10.47
CA LEU A 81 24.01 3.55 -11.58
C LEU A 81 23.75 4.87 -12.29
N VAL A 82 24.84 5.54 -12.68
CA VAL A 82 24.77 6.62 -13.66
C VAL A 82 24.69 5.98 -15.03
N LEU A 83 23.61 6.27 -15.76
CA LEU A 83 23.39 5.71 -17.10
C LEU A 83 24.07 6.55 -18.18
N LYS A 84 24.73 5.88 -19.12
CA LYS A 84 25.29 6.49 -20.34
C LYS A 84 24.17 7.12 -21.16
N PRO A 85 24.26 8.42 -21.52
CA PRO A 85 23.19 9.09 -22.27
C PRO A 85 22.88 8.46 -23.64
N ASP A 86 23.90 7.94 -24.32
CA ASP A 86 23.83 7.28 -25.62
C ASP A 86 23.62 5.75 -25.53
N GLY A 87 23.42 5.23 -24.31
CA GLY A 87 23.19 3.83 -24.06
C GLY A 87 21.73 3.40 -24.24
N ASN A 88 21.51 2.08 -24.33
CA ASN A 88 20.18 1.48 -24.40
C ASN A 88 19.93 0.59 -23.18
N ILE A 89 18.78 0.78 -22.55
CA ILE A 89 18.25 -0.13 -21.54
C ILE A 89 17.51 -1.26 -22.26
N ARG A 90 17.86 -2.51 -21.98
CA ARG A 90 17.20 -3.69 -22.58
C ARG A 90 16.47 -4.49 -21.51
N LEU A 91 15.22 -4.84 -21.79
CA LEU A 91 14.39 -5.65 -20.92
C LEU A 91 14.09 -6.96 -21.64
N SER A 92 14.52 -8.07 -21.03
CA SER A 92 14.28 -9.41 -21.56
C SER A 92 13.61 -10.29 -20.52
N VAL A 93 12.60 -11.05 -20.93
CA VAL A 93 11.97 -12.07 -20.06
C VAL A 93 12.41 -13.45 -20.54
N ASP A 94 13.05 -14.22 -19.65
CA ASP A 94 13.61 -15.55 -19.94
C ASP A 94 14.47 -15.57 -21.22
N GLY A 95 15.28 -14.52 -21.41
CA GLY A 95 16.16 -14.35 -22.57
C GLY A 95 15.49 -13.81 -23.84
N THR A 96 14.17 -13.70 -23.88
CA THR A 96 13.44 -13.06 -25.00
C THR A 96 13.41 -11.55 -24.80
N LEU A 97 14.00 -10.80 -25.73
CA LEU A 97 13.95 -9.33 -25.71
C LEU A 97 12.51 -8.85 -25.86
N ILE A 98 12.04 -8.07 -24.89
CA ILE A 98 10.71 -7.46 -24.89
C ILE A 98 10.79 -6.01 -25.37
N GLU A 99 11.81 -5.28 -24.92
CA GLU A 99 11.97 -3.86 -25.21
C GLU A 99 13.44 -3.44 -25.19
N GLU A 100 13.79 -2.48 -26.05
CA GLU A 100 15.06 -1.76 -26.03
C GLU A 100 14.79 -0.25 -26.08
N LEU A 101 15.26 0.47 -25.06
CA LEU A 101 14.91 1.87 -24.83
C LEU A 101 16.18 2.73 -24.78
N PRO A 102 16.36 3.68 -25.71
CA PRO A 102 17.43 4.67 -25.62
C PRO A 102 17.27 5.54 -24.37
N VAL A 103 18.35 5.71 -23.61
CA VAL A 103 18.34 6.50 -22.37
C VAL A 103 17.95 7.95 -22.64
N GLU A 104 18.46 8.55 -23.72
CA GLU A 104 18.10 9.90 -24.15
C GLU A 104 16.59 10.07 -24.36
N GLN A 105 15.97 9.19 -25.15
CA GLN A 105 14.52 9.22 -25.40
C GLN A 105 13.72 9.03 -24.12
N LEU A 106 14.15 8.11 -23.25
CA LEU A 106 13.50 7.91 -21.96
C LEU A 106 13.52 9.18 -21.12
N ARG A 107 14.66 9.89 -21.07
CA ARG A 107 14.81 11.15 -20.33
C ARG A 107 13.90 12.25 -20.88
N GLU A 108 13.81 12.37 -22.20
CA GLU A 108 12.92 13.36 -22.86
C GLU A 108 11.45 13.14 -22.47
N VAL A 109 10.98 11.89 -22.52
CA VAL A 109 9.56 11.59 -22.24
C VAL A 109 9.19 11.66 -20.76
N GLN A 110 10.14 11.64 -19.83
CA GLN A 110 9.85 11.66 -18.38
C GLN A 110 8.97 12.84 -17.97
N SER A 111 9.24 14.02 -18.52
CA SER A 111 8.50 15.25 -18.18
C SER A 111 7.03 15.23 -18.62
N SER A 112 6.70 14.38 -19.59
CA SER A 112 5.32 14.22 -20.10
C SER A 112 4.49 13.23 -19.28
N ILE A 113 5.10 12.49 -18.36
CA ILE A 113 4.44 11.45 -17.58
C ILE A 113 3.83 12.06 -16.34
N THR A 114 2.51 12.06 -16.27
CA THR A 114 1.77 12.43 -15.06
C THR A 114 1.92 11.31 -14.04
N THR A 115 2.60 11.61 -12.94
CA THR A 115 2.73 10.69 -11.82
C THR A 115 1.45 10.67 -10.99
N PRO A 116 0.97 9.49 -10.57
CA PRO A 116 -0.16 9.42 -9.65
C PRO A 116 0.10 10.20 -8.36
N ASP A 117 -0.93 10.89 -7.87
CA ASP A 117 -0.82 11.66 -6.63
C ASP A 117 -0.51 10.77 -5.42
N GLY A 118 0.37 11.26 -4.55
CA GLY A 118 0.83 10.53 -3.37
C GLY A 118 1.92 9.49 -3.64
N PHE A 119 2.27 9.23 -4.92
CA PHE A 119 3.44 8.42 -5.23
C PHE A 119 4.74 9.18 -4.94
N VAL A 120 5.63 8.55 -4.18
CA VAL A 120 6.97 9.07 -3.89
C VAL A 120 8.03 8.06 -4.38
N PRO A 121 8.92 8.45 -5.31
CA PRO A 121 9.99 7.56 -5.77
C PRO A 121 11.09 7.39 -4.71
N ILE A 122 11.84 6.29 -4.78
CA ILE A 122 13.09 6.16 -4.03
C ILE A 122 14.16 7.07 -4.67
N GLY A 123 15.09 7.57 -3.86
CA GLY A 123 16.27 8.27 -4.36
C GLY A 123 17.15 7.38 -5.25
N GLY A 124 17.75 7.98 -6.28
CA GLY A 124 18.53 7.30 -7.32
C GLY A 124 18.20 7.85 -8.70
N GLU A 125 18.86 7.35 -9.73
CA GLU A 125 18.48 7.59 -11.12
C GLU A 125 17.29 6.70 -11.45
N GLY A 126 16.14 7.28 -11.79
CA GLY A 126 14.97 6.48 -12.09
C GLY A 126 14.05 7.09 -13.13
N PHE A 127 13.43 6.21 -13.89
CA PHE A 127 12.61 6.52 -15.05
C PHE A 127 11.34 5.69 -15.03
N TRP A 128 10.25 6.32 -15.47
CA TRP A 128 9.04 5.63 -15.85
C TRP A 128 9.27 4.94 -17.19
N TYR A 129 8.92 3.66 -17.23
CA TYR A 129 8.85 2.87 -18.44
C TYR A 129 7.68 3.38 -19.32
N PRO A 130 7.75 3.26 -20.66
CA PRO A 130 6.68 3.69 -21.56
C PRO A 130 5.30 3.16 -21.14
N THR A 131 4.32 4.07 -21.08
CA THR A 131 3.00 3.79 -20.50
C THR A 131 2.04 3.10 -21.47
N ARG A 132 0.88 2.67 -20.98
CA ARG A 132 -0.25 2.11 -21.76
C ARG A 132 0.12 0.79 -22.49
N PRO A 133 0.07 0.60 -23.83
CA PRO A 133 0.28 -0.75 -24.39
C PRO A 133 1.63 -1.36 -24.00
N ALA A 134 2.71 -0.57 -23.97
CA ALA A 134 4.04 -1.06 -23.65
C ALA A 134 4.09 -1.65 -22.24
N THR A 135 3.61 -0.91 -21.23
CA THR A 135 3.58 -1.42 -19.84
C THR A 135 2.77 -2.70 -19.73
N ARG A 136 1.61 -2.80 -20.41
CA ARG A 136 0.82 -4.04 -20.41
C ARG A 136 1.52 -5.20 -21.10
N THR A 137 2.21 -4.97 -22.21
CA THR A 137 3.01 -5.98 -22.90
C THR A 137 4.10 -6.53 -21.98
N LEU A 138 4.83 -5.65 -21.30
CA LEU A 138 5.87 -6.05 -20.35
C LEU A 138 5.30 -6.86 -19.17
N ILE A 139 4.21 -6.39 -18.53
CA ILE A 139 3.55 -7.13 -17.45
C ILE A 139 3.09 -8.51 -17.93
N ASN A 140 2.50 -8.61 -19.12
CA ASN A 140 2.04 -9.87 -19.69
C ASN A 140 3.18 -10.84 -20.01
N ALA A 141 4.33 -10.33 -20.46
CA ALA A 141 5.53 -11.14 -20.63
C ALA A 141 6.03 -11.63 -19.27
N MET A 142 6.16 -10.74 -18.29
CA MET A 142 6.63 -11.08 -16.94
C MET A 142 5.74 -12.13 -16.25
N LYS A 143 4.42 -12.04 -16.38
CA LYS A 143 3.48 -13.04 -15.82
C LYS A 143 3.68 -14.45 -16.35
N LYS A 144 4.21 -14.59 -17.57
CA LYS A 144 4.44 -15.88 -18.24
C LYS A 144 5.87 -16.40 -18.05
N GLY A 145 6.78 -15.54 -17.63
CA GLY A 145 8.18 -15.87 -17.45
C GLY A 145 8.58 -16.06 -16.00
N SER A 146 9.86 -16.37 -15.79
CA SER A 146 10.44 -16.63 -14.46
C SER A 146 11.47 -15.58 -14.05
N THR A 147 12.15 -14.95 -15.01
CA THR A 147 13.18 -13.94 -14.75
C THR A 147 13.07 -12.79 -15.75
N LEU A 148 13.07 -11.57 -15.23
CA LEU A 148 13.28 -10.35 -16.01
C LEU A 148 14.75 -9.95 -15.89
N SER A 149 15.48 -10.03 -16.99
CA SER A 149 16.82 -9.44 -17.12
C SER A 149 16.69 -7.97 -17.54
N VAL A 150 17.26 -7.07 -16.75
CA VAL A 150 17.37 -5.63 -17.09
C VAL A 150 18.82 -5.30 -17.32
N HIS A 151 19.17 -5.02 -18.57
CA HIS A 151 20.50 -4.54 -18.94
C HIS A 151 20.52 -3.01 -18.85
N LEU A 152 21.39 -2.48 -18.01
CA LEU A 152 21.58 -1.07 -17.76
C LEU A 152 22.93 -0.62 -18.36
N PRO A 153 22.95 0.40 -19.23
CA PRO A 153 24.17 0.93 -19.81
C PRO A 153 24.87 1.85 -18.79
N GLY A 154 25.46 1.27 -17.74
CA GLY A 154 26.20 2.04 -16.73
C GLY A 154 27.50 2.65 -17.25
N ASP A 155 27.96 3.68 -16.54
CA ASP A 155 29.27 4.33 -16.71
C ASP A 155 30.15 4.06 -15.46
N PRO A 156 31.31 3.37 -15.58
CA PRO A 156 32.02 2.95 -16.80
C PRO A 156 31.47 1.69 -17.48
N ASP A 157 30.88 0.78 -16.72
CA ASP A 157 30.54 -0.58 -17.18
C ASP A 157 29.02 -0.79 -17.26
N ALA A 158 28.58 -1.60 -18.22
CA ALA A 158 27.20 -2.04 -18.29
C ALA A 158 26.92 -3.15 -17.28
N PHE A 159 25.72 -3.17 -16.72
CA PHE A 159 25.29 -4.15 -15.72
C PHE A 159 24.04 -4.86 -16.19
N GLU A 160 23.95 -6.17 -15.95
CA GLU A 160 22.69 -6.90 -16.03
C GLU A 160 22.20 -7.14 -14.60
N VAL A 161 20.94 -6.84 -14.33
CA VAL A 161 20.27 -7.18 -13.07
C VAL A 161 19.18 -8.19 -13.37
N LYS A 162 19.16 -9.30 -12.64
CA LYS A 162 18.16 -10.36 -12.79
C LYS A 162 17.10 -10.25 -11.71
N VAL A 163 15.89 -9.91 -12.13
CA VAL A 163 14.72 -9.79 -11.27
C VAL A 163 13.94 -11.10 -11.31
N SER A 164 13.82 -11.76 -10.16
CA SER A 164 12.95 -12.92 -9.99
C SER A 164 11.49 -12.52 -10.17
N LEU A 165 10.74 -13.29 -10.97
CA LEU A 165 9.30 -13.10 -11.17
C LEU A 165 8.47 -14.02 -10.29
N ILE A 166 9.11 -14.79 -9.40
CA ILE A 166 8.43 -15.65 -8.42
C ILE A 166 7.64 -14.76 -7.47
N GLY A 167 6.32 -14.97 -7.44
CA GLY A 167 5.38 -14.20 -6.62
C GLY A 167 4.77 -12.97 -7.30
N LEU A 168 5.22 -12.59 -8.50
CA LEU A 168 4.63 -11.47 -9.25
C LEU A 168 3.12 -11.66 -9.45
N THR A 169 2.68 -12.81 -9.94
CA THR A 169 1.25 -13.05 -10.20
C THR A 169 0.42 -12.94 -8.92
N SER A 170 0.91 -13.46 -7.78
CA SER A 170 0.23 -13.32 -6.48
C SER A 170 0.16 -11.86 -6.04
N SER A 171 1.22 -11.09 -6.26
CA SER A 171 1.23 -9.65 -6.04
C SER A 171 0.18 -8.93 -6.88
N LEU A 172 0.07 -9.26 -8.18
CA LEU A 172 -0.94 -8.68 -9.06
C LEU A 172 -2.37 -9.03 -8.61
N ILE A 173 -2.60 -10.27 -8.16
CA ILE A 173 -3.90 -10.69 -7.60
C ILE A 173 -4.23 -9.84 -6.38
N TRP A 174 -3.28 -9.67 -5.46
CA TRP A 174 -3.48 -8.86 -4.27
C TRP A 174 -3.78 -7.39 -4.62
N LEU A 175 -3.06 -6.81 -5.58
CA LEU A 175 -3.32 -5.43 -6.05
C LEU A 175 -4.74 -5.31 -6.63
N ASP A 176 -5.14 -6.23 -7.51
CA ASP A 176 -6.47 -6.26 -8.09
C ASP A 176 -7.55 -6.41 -7.01
N GLU A 177 -7.32 -7.25 -6.01
CA GLU A 177 -8.21 -7.39 -4.86
C GLU A 177 -8.32 -6.09 -4.08
N GLN A 178 -7.20 -5.46 -3.68
CA GLN A 178 -7.22 -4.21 -2.91
C GLN A 178 -7.92 -3.05 -3.64
N GLN A 179 -7.97 -3.11 -4.97
CA GLN A 179 -8.61 -2.10 -5.80
C GLN A 179 -10.00 -2.50 -6.31
N ASP A 180 -10.57 -3.61 -5.81
CA ASP A 180 -11.85 -4.17 -6.26
C ASP A 180 -11.93 -4.34 -7.79
N ARG A 181 -10.80 -4.74 -8.40
CA ARG A 181 -10.60 -4.96 -9.84
C ARG A 181 -10.52 -6.43 -10.22
N SER A 182 -10.52 -7.36 -9.28
CA SER A 182 -10.63 -8.79 -9.56
C SER A 182 -11.77 -9.03 -10.56
N THR A 183 -11.52 -9.84 -11.60
CA THR A 183 -12.45 -10.15 -12.70
C THR A 183 -12.92 -8.98 -13.58
N SER A 184 -12.37 -7.77 -13.41
CA SER A 184 -12.69 -6.62 -14.26
C SER A 184 -11.84 -6.55 -15.54
N GLN A 185 -12.29 -5.75 -16.50
CA GLN A 185 -11.56 -5.40 -17.71
C GLN A 185 -10.23 -4.69 -17.42
N SER A 186 -10.09 -4.07 -16.24
CA SER A 186 -8.88 -3.34 -15.86
C SER A 186 -7.94 -4.14 -14.95
N ALA A 187 -8.29 -5.39 -14.61
CA ALA A 187 -7.48 -6.30 -13.79
C ALA A 187 -6.12 -6.60 -14.44
N LEU A 188 -5.08 -6.72 -13.61
CA LEU A 188 -3.70 -7.02 -14.01
C LEU A 188 -3.39 -8.52 -14.01
N ALA A 189 -3.89 -9.26 -13.01
CA ALA A 189 -3.63 -10.68 -12.87
C ALA A 189 -4.46 -11.52 -13.85
N LEU A 190 -5.77 -11.33 -13.84
CA LEU A 190 -6.69 -12.03 -14.72
C LEU A 190 -7.80 -11.07 -15.16
N THR A 191 -7.68 -10.56 -16.38
CA THR A 191 -8.70 -9.73 -17.01
C THR A 191 -9.98 -10.53 -17.18
N GLY A 192 -11.11 -9.93 -16.79
CA GLY A 192 -12.44 -10.46 -17.06
C GLY A 192 -13.32 -9.43 -17.75
N ASP A 193 -14.62 -9.68 -17.76
CA ASP A 193 -15.59 -8.90 -18.54
C ASP A 193 -16.26 -7.77 -17.75
N ASP A 194 -16.14 -7.77 -16.41
CA ASP A 194 -16.77 -6.76 -15.56
C ASP A 194 -16.23 -5.36 -15.87
N HIS A 195 -17.13 -4.38 -15.90
CA HIS A 195 -16.73 -2.99 -16.16
C HIS A 195 -15.79 -2.48 -15.09
N ALA A 196 -14.75 -1.76 -15.52
CA ALA A 196 -13.87 -1.06 -14.59
C ALA A 196 -14.63 0.02 -13.82
N LYS A 197 -14.42 0.06 -12.50
CA LYS A 197 -14.96 1.07 -11.58
C LYS A 197 -13.83 1.69 -10.77
N ASP A 198 -14.08 2.86 -10.21
CA ASP A 198 -13.14 3.48 -9.28
C ASP A 198 -12.95 2.56 -8.07
N ALA A 199 -11.68 2.34 -7.71
CA ALA A 199 -11.31 1.59 -6.52
C ALA A 199 -11.65 2.41 -5.27
N PRO A 200 -11.79 1.77 -4.08
CA PRO A 200 -11.86 2.51 -2.82
C PRO A 200 -10.65 3.45 -2.68
N ASN A 201 -10.91 4.73 -2.45
CA ASN A 201 -9.86 5.75 -2.56
C ASN A 201 -9.98 6.88 -1.52
N ALA A 202 -8.91 7.67 -1.44
CA ALA A 202 -8.90 8.99 -0.82
C ALA A 202 -8.18 9.98 -1.74
N ILE A 203 -8.50 11.26 -1.59
CA ILE A 203 -7.88 12.33 -2.38
C ILE A 203 -6.61 12.79 -1.68
N SER A 204 -5.51 12.85 -2.42
CA SER A 204 -4.25 13.40 -1.90
C SER A 204 -4.39 14.88 -1.54
N VAL A 205 -3.85 15.27 -0.40
CA VAL A 205 -3.66 16.67 -0.03
C VAL A 205 -2.17 16.97 -0.12
N SER A 206 -1.75 17.55 -1.24
CA SER A 206 -0.34 17.87 -1.51
C SER A 206 0.06 19.27 -1.05
N SER A 207 -0.91 20.13 -0.72
CA SER A 207 -0.69 21.45 -0.14
C SER A 207 -1.78 21.82 0.85
N PRO A 208 -1.45 22.51 1.98
CA PRO A 208 -2.44 23.09 2.89
C PRO A 208 -3.47 23.99 2.20
N SER A 209 -3.13 24.63 1.08
CA SER A 209 -4.04 25.49 0.33
C SER A 209 -5.25 24.76 -0.29
N GLN A 210 -5.22 23.43 -0.34
CA GLN A 210 -6.33 22.59 -0.80
C GLN A 210 -7.36 22.32 0.30
N LEU A 211 -7.04 22.65 1.56
CA LEU A 211 -7.90 22.38 2.71
C LEU A 211 -8.96 23.48 2.88
N PRO A 212 -10.19 23.13 3.29
CA PRO A 212 -11.19 24.12 3.71
C PRO A 212 -10.67 24.96 4.90
N PRO A 213 -11.05 26.26 4.99
CA PRO A 213 -10.59 27.12 6.08
C PRO A 213 -10.86 26.57 7.50
N THR A 214 -12.02 25.96 7.72
CA THR A 214 -12.37 25.36 9.04
C THR A 214 -11.51 24.14 9.38
N VAL A 215 -11.03 23.42 8.36
CA VAL A 215 -10.10 22.29 8.54
C VAL A 215 -8.71 22.83 8.88
N VAL A 216 -8.24 23.89 8.22
CA VAL A 216 -6.96 24.55 8.54
C VAL A 216 -6.97 25.09 9.97
N GLU A 217 -8.04 25.76 10.38
CA GLU A 217 -8.19 26.27 11.75
C GLU A 217 -8.13 25.14 12.79
N SER A 218 -8.88 24.05 12.54
CA SER A 218 -8.90 22.89 13.42
C SER A 218 -7.57 22.14 13.45
N TRP A 219 -6.87 22.08 12.32
CA TRP A 219 -5.55 21.46 12.21
C TRP A 219 -4.51 22.20 13.05
N ASN A 220 -4.61 23.54 13.11
CA ASN A 220 -3.63 24.37 13.82
C ASN A 220 -3.86 24.47 15.33
N ASN A 221 -5.07 24.16 15.78
CA ASN A 221 -5.63 24.46 17.11
C ASN A 221 -4.70 24.15 18.30
N GLY A 222 -3.79 25.07 18.59
CA GLY A 222 -2.90 25.05 19.76
C GLY A 222 -1.66 24.16 19.68
N ARG A 223 -1.36 23.51 18.54
CA ARG A 223 -0.20 22.59 18.41
C ARG A 223 0.75 22.90 17.25
N PHE A 224 0.51 23.98 16.49
CA PHE A 224 1.35 24.33 15.34
C PHE A 224 1.53 23.16 14.35
N CYS A 225 0.52 22.29 14.21
CA CYS A 225 0.61 21.11 13.36
C CYS A 225 0.90 21.46 11.89
N SER A 226 0.47 22.63 11.42
CA SER A 226 0.75 23.13 10.07
C SER A 226 2.17 23.62 9.84
N ASP A 227 3.01 23.70 10.88
CA ASP A 227 4.37 24.25 10.77
C ASP A 227 5.28 23.18 10.14
N ILE A 228 5.10 23.01 8.84
CA ILE A 228 5.75 22.01 8.00
C ILE A 228 6.20 22.71 6.73
N ASP A 229 7.45 22.48 6.32
CA ASP A 229 7.95 22.96 5.04
C ASP A 229 7.05 22.43 3.90
N PRO A 230 6.56 23.28 2.98
CA PRO A 230 5.72 22.84 1.86
C PRO A 230 6.34 21.72 1.01
N ALA A 231 7.66 21.71 0.84
CA ALA A 231 8.37 20.66 0.10
C ALA A 231 8.37 19.32 0.85
N LEU A 232 8.30 19.34 2.20
CA LEU A 232 8.14 18.14 3.01
C LEU A 232 6.68 17.67 3.02
N PHE A 233 5.72 18.60 3.17
CA PHE A 233 4.30 18.29 3.34
C PHE A 233 3.75 17.36 2.25
N ALA A 234 4.08 17.65 0.99
CA ALA A 234 3.61 16.87 -0.16
C ALA A 234 4.02 15.37 -0.09
N GLY A 235 5.14 15.07 0.58
CA GLY A 235 5.64 13.71 0.77
C GLY A 235 5.10 12.98 2.00
N LEU A 236 4.32 13.64 2.86
CA LEU A 236 3.79 13.07 4.11
C LEU A 236 2.45 12.32 3.92
N GLY A 237 1.98 12.14 2.68
CA GLY A 237 0.82 11.30 2.41
C GLY A 237 -0.47 11.76 3.08
N ALA A 238 -0.64 13.08 3.24
CA ALA A 238 -1.87 13.67 3.74
C ALA A 238 -3.03 13.37 2.77
N VAL A 239 -4.22 13.06 3.30
CA VAL A 239 -5.37 12.70 2.48
C VAL A 239 -6.69 13.25 3.02
N ALA A 240 -7.64 13.43 2.11
CA ALA A 240 -9.05 13.66 2.35
C ALA A 240 -9.87 12.46 1.84
N ALA A 241 -10.46 11.68 2.73
CA ALA A 241 -11.25 10.49 2.42
C ALA A 241 -12.74 10.77 2.66
N SER A 242 -13.57 10.56 1.64
CA SER A 242 -15.02 10.62 1.79
C SER A 242 -15.52 9.42 2.61
N LEU A 243 -16.28 9.68 3.66
CA LEU A 243 -16.91 8.69 4.52
C LEU A 243 -18.43 8.73 4.29
N ASP A 244 -18.95 7.70 3.63
CA ASP A 244 -20.38 7.47 3.34
C ASP A 244 -21.11 8.66 2.70
N GLY A 245 -20.37 9.56 2.03
CA GLY A 245 -20.90 10.79 1.41
C GLY A 245 -21.43 11.84 2.40
N LYS A 246 -21.24 11.66 3.72
CA LYS A 246 -21.76 12.56 4.77
C LYS A 246 -20.68 13.37 5.46
N SER A 247 -19.48 12.82 5.49
CA SER A 247 -18.34 13.42 6.18
C SER A 247 -17.05 13.12 5.43
N THR A 248 -16.04 13.92 5.69
CA THR A 248 -14.70 13.75 5.13
C THR A 248 -13.73 13.57 6.28
N LEU A 249 -12.97 12.47 6.24
CA LEU A 249 -11.81 12.25 7.08
C LEU A 249 -10.62 12.97 6.45
N TYR A 250 -10.00 13.86 7.19
CA TYR A 250 -8.68 14.42 6.85
C TYR A 250 -7.64 13.75 7.74
N LEU A 251 -6.70 13.01 7.16
CA LEU A 251 -5.51 12.53 7.86
C LEU A 251 -4.36 13.46 7.49
N LEU A 252 -3.94 14.29 8.44
CA LEU A 252 -2.99 15.38 8.20
C LEU A 252 -1.75 15.21 9.09
N PRO A 253 -0.53 15.45 8.57
CA PRO A 253 0.66 15.46 9.38
C PRO A 253 0.58 16.56 10.44
N CYS A 254 1.21 16.37 11.60
CA CYS A 254 1.26 17.36 12.66
C CYS A 254 2.71 17.64 13.04
N GLY A 255 3.25 18.74 12.51
CA GLY A 255 4.64 19.14 12.64
C GLY A 255 5.58 18.37 11.72
N ALA A 256 6.81 18.86 11.60
CA ALA A 256 7.86 18.20 10.84
C ALA A 256 8.16 16.79 11.42
N PRO A 257 8.41 15.78 10.58
CA PRO A 257 8.87 14.47 11.06
C PRO A 257 10.12 14.60 11.93
N THR A 258 10.20 13.79 12.98
CA THR A 258 11.35 13.76 13.89
C THR A 258 11.92 12.35 13.95
N ALA A 259 13.23 12.23 13.73
CA ALA A 259 13.92 10.95 13.59
C ALA A 259 13.21 10.04 12.56
N TYR A 260 12.65 8.92 13.01
CA TYR A 260 12.01 7.89 12.19
C TYR A 260 10.48 7.88 12.33
N ASN A 261 9.88 8.93 12.91
CA ASN A 261 8.43 9.07 13.10
C ASN A 261 7.90 10.38 12.51
N ALA A 262 6.81 10.27 11.75
CA ALA A 262 5.94 11.39 11.41
C ALA A 262 4.65 11.31 12.23
N ALA A 263 4.27 12.41 12.89
CA ALA A 263 3.02 12.48 13.65
C ALA A 263 1.88 12.96 12.76
N TYR A 264 0.66 12.50 13.06
CA TYR A 264 -0.56 12.84 12.33
C TYR A 264 -1.71 13.06 13.30
N ILE A 265 -2.65 13.89 12.88
CA ILE A 265 -3.99 13.99 13.47
C ILE A 265 -5.03 13.57 12.43
N ALA A 266 -6.19 13.16 12.92
CA ALA A 266 -7.37 12.92 12.09
C ALA A 266 -8.46 13.94 12.43
N LEU A 267 -8.98 14.62 11.42
CA LEU A 267 -10.11 15.53 11.54
C LEU A 267 -11.31 14.95 10.79
N LEU A 268 -12.49 15.08 11.37
CA LEU A 268 -13.75 14.76 10.71
C LEU A 268 -14.50 16.05 10.40
N ALA A 269 -14.69 16.34 9.13
CA ALA A 269 -15.53 17.42 8.65
C ALA A 269 -16.88 16.86 8.22
N ASN A 270 -17.97 17.37 8.78
CA ASN A 270 -19.33 16.98 8.36
C ASN A 270 -19.82 17.89 7.23
N SER A 271 -20.89 17.47 6.56
CA SER A 271 -21.55 18.27 5.50
C SER A 271 -22.07 19.63 5.98
N ASP A 272 -22.26 19.84 7.29
CA ASP A 272 -22.65 21.13 7.88
C ASP A 272 -21.45 22.08 8.10
N GLY A 273 -20.25 21.68 7.69
CA GLY A 273 -19.01 22.45 7.81
C GLY A 273 -18.34 22.38 9.18
N LYS A 274 -18.95 21.70 10.17
CA LYS A 274 -18.31 21.50 11.47
C LYS A 274 -17.18 20.49 11.36
N VAL A 275 -16.05 20.86 11.95
CA VAL A 275 -14.84 20.04 12.01
C VAL A 275 -14.57 19.70 13.46
N ARG A 276 -14.18 18.45 13.73
CA ARG A 276 -13.67 18.02 15.03
C ARG A 276 -12.49 17.08 14.86
N GLN A 277 -11.56 17.13 15.80
CA GLN A 277 -10.50 16.14 15.88
C GLN A 277 -11.04 14.81 16.41
N LEU A 278 -10.55 13.72 15.83
CA LEU A 278 -10.84 12.35 16.26
C LEU A 278 -9.82 11.93 17.33
N GLY A 279 -10.32 11.20 18.33
CA GLY A 279 -9.48 10.47 19.29
C GLY A 279 -9.40 9.00 18.92
N PHE A 280 -8.32 8.37 19.34
CA PHE A 280 -8.00 6.97 19.11
C PHE A 280 -7.79 6.27 20.45
N ALA A 281 -8.52 5.18 20.69
CA ALA A 281 -8.32 4.39 21.90
C ALA A 281 -7.04 3.54 21.78
N ARG A 282 -6.24 3.46 22.83
CA ARG A 282 -5.10 2.52 22.89
C ARG A 282 -5.03 1.89 24.29
N MET A 283 -4.34 0.76 24.42
CA MET A 283 -4.15 0.14 25.72
C MET A 283 -2.91 0.71 26.41
N SER A 284 -3.03 0.88 27.73
CA SER A 284 -1.95 1.23 28.66
C SER A 284 -2.00 0.30 29.86
N ASP A 285 -0.96 0.35 30.70
CA ASP A 285 -0.86 -0.49 31.91
C ASP A 285 -1.98 -0.22 32.93
N VAL A 286 -2.64 0.95 32.86
CA VAL A 286 -3.76 1.33 33.74
C VAL A 286 -5.13 1.24 33.06
N GLY A 287 -5.19 0.65 31.86
CA GLY A 287 -6.41 0.47 31.07
C GLY A 287 -6.44 1.30 29.79
N PRO A 288 -7.61 1.38 29.12
CA PRO A 288 -7.74 2.10 27.86
C PRO A 288 -7.60 3.61 28.06
N VAL A 289 -6.79 4.23 27.21
CA VAL A 289 -6.60 5.68 27.15
C VAL A 289 -6.92 6.20 25.76
N ALA A 290 -7.30 7.48 25.66
CA ALA A 290 -7.48 8.14 24.37
C ALA A 290 -6.22 8.95 24.02
N ILE A 291 -5.74 8.77 22.79
CA ILE A 291 -4.71 9.59 22.16
C ILE A 291 -5.31 10.35 20.99
N ASP A 292 -4.68 11.45 20.61
CA ASP A 292 -5.14 12.31 19.52
C ASP A 292 -4.06 12.57 18.46
N LEU A 293 -2.85 12.05 18.70
CA LEU A 293 -1.73 11.96 17.78
C LEU A 293 -1.42 10.50 17.50
N VAL A 294 -1.27 10.17 16.23
CA VAL A 294 -0.85 8.85 15.74
C VAL A 294 0.41 9.00 14.91
N TYR A 295 1.25 7.96 14.88
CA TYR A 295 2.56 8.02 14.22
C TYR A 295 2.64 7.09 13.01
N ASN A 296 3.34 7.54 11.97
CA ASN A 296 3.50 6.83 10.69
C ASN A 296 2.17 6.26 10.20
N ALA A 297 1.14 7.11 10.22
CA ALA A 297 -0.24 6.70 10.08
C ALA A 297 -0.58 6.27 8.66
N ARG A 298 -1.43 5.26 8.54
CA ARG A 298 -1.89 4.70 7.27
C ARG A 298 -3.40 4.58 7.26
N TRP A 299 -4.02 5.09 6.20
CA TRP A 299 -5.45 4.93 5.94
C TRP A 299 -5.66 3.89 4.85
N SER A 300 -6.58 2.96 5.08
CA SER A 300 -7.05 2.00 4.09
C SER A 300 -8.48 2.36 3.68
N PRO A 301 -8.69 2.97 2.49
CA PRO A 301 -10.03 3.28 2.00
C PRO A 301 -10.91 2.03 1.86
N LYS A 302 -10.32 0.90 1.45
CA LYS A 302 -11.06 -0.35 1.22
C LYS A 302 -11.66 -0.93 2.49
N THR A 303 -10.89 -0.97 3.58
CA THR A 303 -11.34 -1.54 4.85
C THR A 303 -11.87 -0.50 5.82
N MET A 304 -11.75 0.79 5.48
CA MET A 304 -12.00 1.93 6.37
C MET A 304 -11.26 1.80 7.71
N GLN A 305 -10.01 1.35 7.65
CA GLN A 305 -9.14 1.16 8.81
C GLN A 305 -8.03 2.20 8.82
N LEU A 306 -7.66 2.61 10.03
CA LEU A 306 -6.47 3.41 10.27
C LEU A 306 -5.45 2.57 11.03
N GLU A 307 -4.22 2.56 10.56
CA GLU A 307 -3.09 1.94 11.25
C GLU A 307 -2.12 3.02 11.70
N SER A 308 -1.44 2.77 12.82
CA SER A 308 -0.33 3.58 13.28
C SER A 308 0.82 2.69 13.69
N PHE A 309 2.02 3.15 13.41
CA PHE A 309 3.24 2.50 13.85
C PHE A 309 4.21 3.52 14.45
N PHE A 310 4.21 3.63 15.78
CA PHE A 310 5.27 4.34 16.48
C PHE A 310 6.49 3.44 16.57
N LYS A 311 7.59 3.85 15.94
CA LYS A 311 8.89 3.20 16.11
C LYS A 311 9.55 3.75 17.36
N ALA A 312 10.25 2.92 18.13
CA ALA A 312 11.09 3.36 19.25
C ALA A 312 12.60 3.28 18.93
N SER A 313 12.94 2.91 17.70
CA SER A 313 14.31 2.80 17.18
C SER A 313 14.35 3.09 15.67
N GLY A 314 15.55 3.33 15.14
CA GLY A 314 15.76 3.56 13.70
C GLY A 314 15.44 2.36 12.82
N LEU A 315 15.63 1.13 13.32
CA LEU A 315 15.31 -0.09 12.57
C LEU A 315 13.82 -0.43 12.67
N GLY A 316 13.09 0.14 13.64
CA GLY A 316 11.68 -0.17 13.88
C GLY A 316 11.46 -1.58 14.41
N GLU A 317 12.45 -2.17 15.09
CA GLU A 317 12.32 -3.48 15.70
C GLU A 317 11.53 -3.45 17.01
N CYS A 318 11.29 -2.28 17.58
CA CYS A 318 10.54 -2.06 18.82
C CYS A 318 9.64 -0.83 18.69
N GLY A 319 8.61 -0.73 19.54
CA GLY A 319 7.65 0.36 19.53
C GLY A 319 6.23 -0.09 19.78
N LEU A 320 5.27 0.62 19.19
CA LEU A 320 3.83 0.39 19.32
C LEU A 320 3.16 0.40 17.96
N TRP A 321 2.38 -0.64 17.68
CA TRP A 321 1.54 -0.75 16.51
C TRP A 321 0.06 -0.80 16.92
N ASN A 322 -0.78 -0.11 16.17
CA ASN A 322 -2.21 -0.04 16.41
C ASN A 322 -2.99 -0.16 15.09
N ARG A 323 -4.19 -0.73 15.17
CA ARG A 323 -5.20 -0.69 14.12
C ARG A 323 -6.57 -0.35 14.69
N TRP A 324 -7.24 0.58 14.03
CA TRP A 324 -8.61 0.99 14.32
C TRP A 324 -9.54 0.81 13.14
N GLN A 325 -10.80 0.48 13.44
CA GLN A 325 -11.88 0.39 12.47
C GLN A 325 -12.80 1.61 12.59
N TRP A 326 -13.14 2.23 11.47
CA TRP A 326 -14.17 3.27 11.43
C TRP A 326 -15.55 2.68 11.75
N THR A 327 -16.28 3.32 12.67
CA THR A 327 -17.60 2.87 13.15
C THR A 327 -18.77 3.66 12.57
N GLY A 328 -18.52 4.55 11.62
CA GLY A 328 -19.50 5.55 11.15
C GLY A 328 -19.45 6.88 11.90
N THR A 329 -18.83 6.93 13.08
CA THR A 329 -18.68 8.16 13.89
C THR A 329 -17.33 8.30 14.58
N ALA A 330 -16.64 7.22 14.89
CA ALA A 330 -15.34 7.23 15.57
C ALA A 330 -14.49 6.04 15.11
N PHE A 331 -13.27 5.96 15.63
CA PHE A 331 -12.37 4.83 15.43
C PHE A 331 -12.37 3.93 16.66
N ALA A 332 -12.72 2.65 16.48
CA ALA A 332 -12.66 1.64 17.52
C ALA A 332 -11.36 0.83 17.39
N LEU A 333 -10.65 0.61 18.50
CA LEU A 333 -9.43 -0.19 18.51
C LEU A 333 -9.80 -1.65 18.22
N VAL A 334 -9.25 -2.19 17.13
CA VAL A 334 -9.44 -3.60 16.78
C VAL A 334 -8.20 -4.43 17.07
N ALA A 335 -7.03 -3.79 17.11
CA ALA A 335 -5.82 -4.45 17.56
C ALA A 335 -4.71 -3.51 17.99
N GLU A 336 -3.84 -4.01 18.87
CA GLU A 336 -2.63 -3.35 19.32
C GLU A 336 -1.56 -4.38 19.63
N ALA A 337 -0.33 -4.07 19.27
CA ALA A 337 0.83 -4.87 19.61
C ALA A 337 2.01 -3.98 19.98
N THR A 338 2.83 -4.45 20.91
CA THR A 338 3.98 -3.70 21.40
C THR A 338 5.21 -4.59 21.50
N ARG A 339 6.38 -3.98 21.32
CA ARG A 339 7.65 -4.55 21.72
C ARG A 339 8.44 -3.45 22.40
N SER A 340 8.62 -3.57 23.71
CA SER A 340 9.29 -2.55 24.53
C SER A 340 10.82 -2.58 24.42
N THR A 341 11.41 -3.69 23.98
CA THR A 341 12.86 -3.89 23.96
C THR A 341 13.45 -3.64 22.58
N CYS A 342 14.31 -2.61 22.48
CA CYS A 342 15.09 -2.27 21.29
C CYS A 342 16.51 -2.82 21.43
N ASN A 343 16.76 -4.04 20.95
CA ASN A 343 18.07 -4.70 21.06
C ASN A 343 18.83 -4.74 19.72
N GLY A 344 18.33 -4.08 18.68
CA GLY A 344 18.93 -4.11 17.35
C GLY A 344 18.69 -5.41 16.56
N GLU A 345 17.99 -6.39 17.13
CA GLU A 345 17.65 -7.64 16.44
C GLU A 345 16.35 -7.47 15.64
N PRO A 346 16.31 -7.90 14.35
CA PRO A 346 15.09 -7.90 13.56
C PRO A 346 13.97 -8.65 14.26
N ALA A 347 12.83 -7.97 14.47
CA ALA A 347 11.62 -8.59 15.01
C ALA A 347 10.45 -8.22 14.11
N PRO A 348 9.93 -9.18 13.31
CA PRO A 348 8.75 -8.97 12.50
C PRO A 348 7.58 -8.49 13.39
N LEU A 349 6.80 -7.48 12.96
CA LEU A 349 5.64 -6.96 13.69
C LEU A 349 4.62 -8.06 14.06
N ALA A 350 4.53 -9.12 13.25
CA ALA A 350 3.67 -10.27 13.52
C ALA A 350 4.07 -11.03 14.79
N THR A 351 5.33 -10.91 15.24
CA THR A 351 5.87 -11.57 16.45
C THR A 351 5.70 -10.76 17.73
N TRP A 352 5.21 -9.53 17.62
CA TRP A 352 5.08 -8.64 18.79
C TRP A 352 3.92 -9.06 19.68
N ASP A 353 4.07 -8.78 20.99
CA ASP A 353 3.06 -9.13 21.98
C ASP A 353 1.78 -8.32 21.73
N ALA A 354 0.65 -9.02 21.62
CA ALA A 354 -0.65 -8.39 21.48
C ALA A 354 -1.08 -7.80 22.83
N THR A 355 -1.31 -6.49 22.88
CA THR A 355 -1.95 -5.81 24.01
C THR A 355 -3.45 -5.66 23.79
N TRP A 356 -3.91 -5.78 22.54
CA TRP A 356 -5.33 -5.86 22.19
C TRP A 356 -5.57 -6.69 20.91
N PRO A 357 -6.59 -7.55 20.86
CA PRO A 357 -7.29 -8.08 22.03
C PRO A 357 -6.28 -8.82 22.94
N PRO A 358 -6.49 -8.82 24.27
CA PRO A 358 -5.62 -9.59 25.16
C PRO A 358 -5.64 -11.06 24.72
N LEU A 359 -4.47 -11.70 24.72
CA LEU A 359 -4.38 -13.13 24.44
C LEU A 359 -5.35 -13.87 25.35
N GLN A 360 -6.28 -14.61 24.76
CA GLN A 360 -7.11 -15.52 25.54
C GLN A 360 -6.19 -16.63 26.06
N HIS A 361 -5.86 -16.59 27.35
CA HIS A 361 -5.29 -17.76 28.00
C HIS A 361 -6.37 -18.84 28.00
N SER A 362 -6.12 -19.94 27.27
CA SER A 362 -6.91 -21.16 27.44
C SER A 362 -6.64 -21.69 28.85
N GLU A 363 -7.64 -21.59 29.72
CA GLU A 363 -7.63 -22.24 31.04
C GLU A 363 -7.62 -23.77 30.92
#